data_AF-A0A1F8RBX1-F1
#
_entry.id   AF-A0A1F8RBX1-F1
#
_cell.length_a   1.000
_cell.length_b   1.000
_cell.length_c   1.000
_cell.angle_alpha   90.00
_cell.angle_beta   90.00
_cell.angle_gamma   90.00
#
_symmetry.space_group_name_H-M   'P 1'
#
loop_
_entity.id
_entity.type
_entity.pdbx_description
1 polymer ?
#
loop_
_entity_poly.entity_id
_entity_poly.type
_entity_poly.pdbx_seq_one_letter_code
_entity_poly.pdbx_strand_id
1 'polypeptide(L)'
;MNKTKPFLVNENPNYKFAALPKMPETQMVMLFPRRSWVRLAEYIPAYEAVNLAGRFGADPGDYEWEWLSDPEGIRWWRRDATGRESLFGMAVAVHRNDLVELYGLVEVDETSSFWADVIPEEAANAMPLQAKLAARQQNRPEKDSLYDLYREYFKGRGMLTLQQRGQPACRRGTIREVERFRDALKALMERASQTSLPSEVRRKMP
;
A
#
# COMPACT_ATOMS: atom_id res chain seq x y z
N MET A 1 -13.86 -3.51 -23.66
CA MET A 1 -12.83 -3.23 -22.63
C MET A 1 -13.52 -3.01 -21.30
N ASN A 2 -13.38 -3.93 -20.35
CA ASN A 2 -13.82 -3.73 -18.96
C ASN A 2 -12.82 -2.79 -18.27
N LYS A 3 -13.13 -1.49 -18.25
CA LYS A 3 -12.45 -0.57 -17.33
C LYS A 3 -12.82 -1.00 -15.91
N THR A 4 -11.82 -1.18 -15.04
CA THR A 4 -12.07 -1.49 -13.64
C THR A 4 -12.92 -0.36 -13.06
N LYS A 5 -14.14 -0.66 -12.59
CA LYS A 5 -14.98 0.35 -11.96
C LYS A 5 -14.24 0.89 -10.73
N PRO A 6 -14.23 2.20 -10.49
CA PRO A 6 -13.73 2.74 -9.24
C PRO A 6 -14.53 2.10 -8.09
N PHE A 7 -13.82 1.55 -7.12
CA PHE A 7 -14.39 0.96 -5.92
C PHE A 7 -13.92 1.75 -4.71
N LEU A 8 -14.67 1.64 -3.62
CA LEU A 8 -14.33 2.19 -2.32
C LEU A 8 -14.67 1.14 -1.26
N VAL A 9 -13.66 0.66 -0.54
CA VAL A 9 -13.84 -0.18 0.63
C VAL A 9 -14.24 0.73 1.79
N ASN A 10 -15.50 0.67 2.21
CA ASN A 10 -16.03 1.50 3.29
C ASN A 10 -16.60 0.62 4.42
N GLU A 11 -15.91 0.60 5.55
CA GLU A 11 -16.31 -0.15 6.73
C GLU A 11 -17.49 0.50 7.48
N ASN A 12 -17.79 1.77 7.19
CA ASN A 12 -18.75 2.59 7.91
C ASN A 12 -19.70 3.25 6.89
N PRO A 13 -20.58 2.48 6.21
CA PRO A 13 -21.40 2.99 5.10
C PRO A 13 -22.37 4.10 5.51
N ASN A 14 -22.77 4.15 6.78
CA ASN A 14 -23.66 5.18 7.32
C ASN A 14 -22.92 6.45 7.77
N TYR A 15 -21.59 6.44 7.80
CA TYR A 15 -20.77 7.59 8.18
C TYR A 15 -20.39 8.40 6.95
N LYS A 16 -20.48 9.74 7.07
CA LYS A 16 -20.13 10.65 5.97
C LYS A 16 -18.70 11.16 6.13
N PHE A 17 -17.77 10.55 5.41
CA PHE A 17 -16.37 10.96 5.34
C PHE A 17 -16.22 12.33 4.66
N ALA A 18 -15.90 13.35 5.45
CA ALA A 18 -15.97 14.74 4.99
C ALA A 18 -14.86 15.15 4.01
N ALA A 19 -13.68 14.51 4.09
CA ALA A 19 -12.54 14.83 3.22
C ALA A 19 -12.48 13.96 1.96
N LEU A 20 -13.36 12.97 1.80
CA LEU A 20 -13.35 12.07 0.64
C LEU A 20 -13.39 12.83 -0.72
N PRO A 21 -14.20 13.89 -0.91
CA PRO A 21 -14.19 14.66 -2.16
C PRO A 21 -12.87 15.38 -2.45
N LYS A 22 -12.00 15.56 -1.45
CA LYS A 22 -10.68 16.20 -1.58
C LYS A 22 -9.57 15.18 -1.85
N MET A 23 -9.85 13.89 -1.75
CA MET A 23 -8.89 12.79 -1.91
C MET A 23 -9.45 11.75 -2.91
N PRO A 24 -9.59 12.10 -4.19
CA PRO A 24 -10.26 11.26 -5.19
C PRO A 24 -9.56 9.91 -5.46
N GLU A 25 -8.29 9.78 -5.10
CA GLU A 25 -7.49 8.56 -5.24
C GLU A 25 -7.86 7.48 -4.20
N THR A 26 -8.53 7.89 -3.11
CA THR A 26 -8.92 7.04 -1.98
C THR A 26 -9.63 5.77 -2.46
N GLN A 27 -9.12 4.63 -2.00
CA GLN A 27 -9.68 3.29 -2.27
C GLN A 27 -10.31 2.66 -1.04
N MET A 28 -9.98 3.17 0.15
CA MET A 28 -10.45 2.69 1.43
C MET A 28 -10.75 3.86 2.36
N VAL A 29 -11.86 3.78 3.09
CA VAL A 29 -12.14 4.68 4.22
C VAL A 29 -12.41 3.87 5.49
N MET A 30 -11.85 4.34 6.60
CA MET A 30 -12.00 3.71 7.92
C MET A 30 -12.18 4.76 9.00
N LEU A 31 -12.80 4.36 10.10
CA LEU A 31 -13.01 5.20 11.26
C LEU A 31 -12.43 4.50 12.48
N PHE A 32 -11.57 5.21 13.22
CA PHE A 32 -10.95 4.67 14.43
C PHE A 32 -11.10 5.63 15.61
N PRO A 33 -11.13 5.13 16.86
CA PRO A 33 -11.01 5.97 18.03
C PRO A 33 -9.68 6.71 18.03
N ARG A 34 -9.70 8.02 18.28
CA ARG A 34 -8.51 8.87 18.33
C ARG A 34 -7.48 8.36 19.32
N ARG A 35 -7.92 7.86 20.48
CA ARG A 35 -7.05 7.29 21.51
C ARG A 35 -6.23 6.12 21.01
N SER A 36 -6.80 5.26 20.17
CA SER A 36 -6.07 4.12 19.61
C SER A 36 -5.09 4.60 18.52
N TRP A 37 -5.52 5.55 17.70
CA TRP A 37 -4.70 6.08 16.61
C TRP A 37 -3.42 6.77 17.10
N VAL A 38 -3.53 7.65 18.11
CA VAL A 38 -2.35 8.38 18.63
C VAL A 38 -1.30 7.46 19.27
N ARG A 39 -1.66 6.24 19.68
CA ARG A 39 -0.69 5.25 20.18
C ARG A 39 0.27 4.80 19.09
N LEU A 40 -0.18 4.76 17.84
CA LEU A 40 0.62 4.26 16.71
C LEU A 40 1.89 5.07 16.50
N ALA A 41 1.87 6.37 16.80
CA ALA A 41 3.03 7.24 16.71
C ALA A 41 4.23 6.76 17.54
N GLU A 42 3.98 6.11 18.67
CA GLU A 42 5.02 5.50 19.51
C GLU A 42 5.17 4.01 19.23
N TYR A 43 4.07 3.30 19.00
CA TYR A 43 4.07 1.85 18.79
C TYR A 43 4.84 1.44 17.52
N ILE A 44 4.56 2.08 16.37
CA ILE A 44 5.17 1.68 15.09
C ILE A 44 6.71 1.81 15.16
N PRO A 45 7.30 2.97 15.53
CA PRO A 45 8.76 3.10 15.62
C PRO A 45 9.44 2.11 16.57
N ALA A 46 8.73 1.66 17.62
CA ALA A 46 9.28 0.80 18.65
C ALA A 46 9.24 -0.69 18.29
N TYR A 47 8.23 -1.13 17.53
CA TYR A 47 7.93 -2.56 17.37
C TYR A 47 7.77 -3.03 15.92
N GLU A 48 7.35 -2.17 14.99
CA GLU A 48 6.86 -2.58 13.66
C GLU A 48 7.52 -1.81 12.50
N ALA A 49 8.48 -0.94 12.82
CA ALA A 49 9.14 -0.08 11.85
C ALA A 49 10.00 -0.85 10.85
N VAL A 50 10.08 -0.30 9.64
CA VAL A 50 10.84 -0.83 8.50
C VAL A 50 12.28 -1.21 8.87
N ASN A 51 12.94 -0.39 9.70
CA ASN A 51 14.32 -0.59 10.13
C ASN A 51 14.51 -1.68 11.22
N LEU A 52 13.43 -2.23 11.79
CA LEU A 52 13.48 -3.27 12.81
C LEU A 52 13.49 -4.68 12.23
N ALA A 53 13.16 -4.85 10.96
CA ALA A 53 13.02 -6.15 10.29
C ALA A 53 14.31 -7.01 10.32
N GLY A 54 15.49 -6.38 10.37
CA GLY A 54 16.77 -7.08 10.53
C GLY A 54 17.02 -7.67 11.93
N ARG A 55 16.19 -7.35 12.94
CA ARG A 55 16.35 -7.81 14.33
C ARG A 55 15.44 -8.98 14.71
N PHE A 56 14.38 -9.22 13.94
CA PHE A 56 13.36 -10.21 14.28
C PHE A 56 13.12 -11.28 13.20
N GLY A 57 13.93 -11.30 12.14
CA GLY A 57 13.87 -12.37 11.13
C GLY A 57 12.64 -12.30 10.23
N ALA A 58 12.24 -11.10 9.79
CA ALA A 58 11.10 -10.92 8.89
C ALA A 58 11.30 -11.71 7.60
N ASP A 59 10.29 -12.49 7.22
CA ASP A 59 10.30 -13.32 6.02
C ASP A 59 9.99 -12.46 4.77
N PRO A 60 10.51 -12.84 3.59
CA PRO A 60 10.06 -12.27 2.33
C PRO A 60 8.52 -12.30 2.19
N GLY A 61 7.91 -11.15 1.96
CA GLY A 61 6.45 -11.01 1.88
C GLY A 61 5.78 -10.47 3.15
N ASP A 62 6.52 -10.33 4.24
CA ASP A 62 6.05 -9.61 5.43
C ASP A 62 5.84 -8.13 5.13
N TYR A 63 4.89 -7.54 5.86
CA TYR A 63 4.56 -6.14 5.73
C TYR A 63 5.04 -5.33 6.94
N GLU A 64 5.53 -4.14 6.66
CA GLU A 64 6.13 -3.24 7.64
C GLU A 64 5.41 -1.90 7.64
N TRP A 65 5.49 -1.20 8.77
CA TRP A 65 4.77 0.05 8.99
C TRP A 65 5.71 1.22 9.17
N GLU A 66 5.33 2.37 8.66
CA GLU A 66 6.02 3.64 8.92
C GLU A 66 4.98 4.67 9.34
N TRP A 67 5.24 5.38 10.43
CA TRP A 67 4.42 6.49 10.88
C TRP A 67 4.85 7.79 10.18
N LEU A 68 3.88 8.59 9.76
CA LEU A 68 4.08 9.91 9.18
C LEU A 68 3.48 10.97 10.09
N SER A 69 4.23 12.03 10.36
CA SER A 69 3.76 13.17 11.16
C SER A 69 3.14 14.29 10.31
N ASP A 70 3.58 14.46 9.05
CA ASP A 70 3.07 15.50 8.15
C ASP A 70 3.05 15.02 6.67
N PRO A 71 1.86 14.78 6.07
CA PRO A 71 0.57 14.70 6.74
C PRO A 71 0.54 13.54 7.75
N GLU A 72 -0.26 13.66 8.81
CA GLU A 72 -0.42 12.58 9.77
C GLU A 72 -1.00 11.34 9.09
N GLY A 73 -0.32 10.20 9.22
CA GLY A 73 -0.70 9.00 8.49
C GLY A 73 0.27 7.86 8.69
N ILE A 74 0.11 6.84 7.86
CA ILE A 74 0.96 5.65 7.86
C ILE A 74 1.26 5.20 6.45
N ARG A 75 2.43 4.60 6.26
CA ARG A 75 2.79 3.83 5.07
C ARG A 75 2.92 2.36 5.43
N TRP A 76 2.59 1.55 4.44
CA TRP A 76 2.61 0.10 4.51
C TRP A 76 3.52 -0.42 3.41
N TRP A 77 4.62 -1.00 3.85
CA TRP A 77 5.72 -1.46 3.01
C TRP A 77 5.65 -2.97 2.87
N ARG A 78 6.09 -3.49 1.72
CA ARG A 78 6.22 -4.93 1.47
C ARG A 78 7.65 -5.22 1.05
N ARG A 79 8.24 -6.29 1.60
CA ARG A 79 9.62 -6.71 1.31
C ARG A 79 9.65 -7.89 0.35
N ASP A 80 10.50 -7.81 -0.67
CA ASP A 80 10.66 -8.90 -1.63
C ASP A 80 11.71 -9.95 -1.17
N ALA A 81 11.86 -11.03 -1.97
CA ALA A 81 12.81 -12.10 -1.68
C ALA A 81 14.28 -11.67 -1.64
N THR A 82 14.61 -10.50 -2.18
CA THR A 82 15.96 -9.92 -2.13
C THR A 82 16.15 -9.00 -0.92
N GLY A 83 15.10 -8.82 -0.11
CA GLY A 83 15.09 -7.88 0.99
C GLY A 83 14.83 -6.44 0.56
N ARG A 84 14.47 -6.16 -0.69
CA ARG A 84 14.14 -4.80 -1.14
C ARG A 84 12.71 -4.45 -0.72
N GLU A 85 12.56 -3.33 -0.05
CA GLU A 85 11.25 -2.78 0.33
C GLU A 85 10.62 -1.98 -0.82
N SER A 86 9.31 -2.09 -0.94
CA SER A 86 8.48 -1.30 -1.86
C SER A 86 7.29 -0.75 -1.10
N LEU A 87 6.99 0.53 -1.31
CA LEU A 87 5.75 1.12 -0.80
C LEU A 87 4.58 0.40 -1.48
N PHE A 88 3.61 -0.04 -0.67
CA PHE A 88 2.49 -0.81 -1.17
C PHE A 88 1.15 -0.13 -0.87
N GLY A 89 1.03 0.51 0.29
CA GLY A 89 -0.16 1.28 0.64
C GLY A 89 0.15 2.41 1.60
N MET A 90 -0.80 3.33 1.73
CA MET A 90 -0.74 4.40 2.71
C MET A 90 -2.14 4.81 3.14
N ALA A 91 -2.25 5.35 4.35
CA ALA A 91 -3.46 5.97 4.85
C ALA A 91 -3.15 7.30 5.51
N VAL A 92 -3.89 8.33 5.13
CA VAL A 92 -3.82 9.67 5.73
C VAL A 92 -4.94 9.82 6.75
N ALA A 93 -4.63 10.46 7.87
CA ALA A 93 -5.52 10.67 8.98
C ALA A 93 -6.10 12.08 9.03
N VAL A 94 -7.39 12.17 9.33
CA VAL A 94 -8.08 13.43 9.61
C VAL A 94 -8.82 13.29 10.94
N HIS A 95 -8.40 14.07 11.93
CA HIS A 95 -9.01 14.06 13.26
C HIS A 95 -10.41 14.71 13.25
N ARG A 96 -11.36 14.04 13.92
CA ARG A 96 -12.76 14.46 14.09
C ARG A 96 -13.21 14.18 15.51
N ASN A 97 -13.07 15.16 16.40
CA ASN A 97 -13.39 15.01 17.82
C ASN A 97 -12.65 13.81 18.45
N ASP A 98 -13.40 12.79 18.88
CA ASP A 98 -12.88 11.54 19.48
C ASP A 98 -12.56 10.45 18.44
N LEU A 99 -12.74 10.75 17.16
CA LEU A 99 -12.55 9.83 16.05
C LEU A 99 -11.46 10.33 15.10
N VAL A 100 -10.92 9.41 14.32
CA VAL A 100 -9.99 9.67 13.22
C VAL A 100 -10.56 9.02 11.98
N GLU A 101 -10.81 9.82 10.95
CA GLU A 101 -11.12 9.36 9.61
C GLU A 101 -9.79 8.98 8.92
N LEU A 102 -9.70 7.77 8.39
CA LEU A 102 -8.57 7.34 7.57
C LEU A 102 -8.99 7.24 6.11
N TYR A 103 -8.13 7.77 5.24
CA TYR A 103 -8.28 7.77 3.79
C TYR A 103 -7.10 7.01 3.21
N GLY A 104 -7.35 5.78 2.81
CA GLY A 104 -6.34 4.83 2.38
C GLY A 104 -6.34 4.56 0.88
N LEU A 105 -5.16 4.28 0.35
CA LEU A 105 -4.95 3.81 -1.00
C LEU A 105 -3.82 2.78 -1.04
N VAL A 106 -3.92 1.86 -1.99
CA VAL A 106 -2.83 0.97 -2.39
C VAL A 106 -2.33 1.49 -3.72
N GLU A 107 -1.04 1.78 -3.77
CA GLU A 107 -0.37 2.20 -4.99
C GLU A 107 0.97 1.48 -5.03
N VAL A 108 1.19 0.76 -6.12
CA VAL A 108 2.42 -0.01 -6.34
C VAL A 108 3.18 0.69 -7.45
N ASP A 109 4.50 0.81 -7.33
CA ASP A 109 5.43 1.40 -8.30
C ASP A 109 6.01 0.36 -9.26
N GLU A 110 6.27 0.73 -10.53
CA GLU A 110 6.64 -0.25 -11.56
C GLU A 110 7.98 -0.93 -11.30
N THR A 111 8.83 -0.31 -10.50
CA THR A 111 10.12 -0.87 -10.12
C THR A 111 10.01 -1.89 -9.00
N SER A 112 8.80 -2.05 -8.43
CA SER A 112 8.47 -3.08 -7.45
C SER A 112 8.26 -4.44 -8.12
N SER A 113 8.79 -5.48 -7.49
CA SER A 113 8.55 -6.87 -7.89
C SER A 113 7.07 -7.27 -7.80
N PHE A 114 6.28 -6.57 -6.97
CA PHE A 114 4.85 -6.84 -6.77
C PHE A 114 3.95 -6.18 -7.82
N TRP A 115 4.51 -5.41 -8.76
CA TRP A 115 3.73 -4.71 -9.77
C TRP A 115 2.92 -5.68 -10.63
N ALA A 116 3.53 -6.80 -11.03
CA ALA A 116 2.92 -7.79 -11.92
C ALA A 116 2.06 -8.85 -11.19
N ASP A 117 2.10 -8.93 -9.85
CA ASP A 117 1.41 -9.96 -9.02
C ASP A 117 -0.10 -10.08 -9.30
N VAL A 118 -0.72 -8.99 -9.80
CA VAL A 118 -2.16 -8.91 -10.07
C VAL A 118 -2.55 -9.23 -11.51
N ILE A 119 -1.56 -9.47 -12.37
CA ILE A 119 -1.80 -9.92 -13.74
C ILE A 119 -2.16 -11.41 -13.65
N PRO A 120 -3.31 -11.85 -14.21
CA PRO A 120 -3.68 -13.25 -14.25
C PRO A 120 -2.55 -14.10 -14.83
N GLU A 121 -2.35 -15.28 -14.25
CA GLU A 121 -1.24 -16.17 -14.57
C GLU A 121 -1.14 -16.45 -16.08
N GLU A 122 -2.27 -16.62 -16.76
CA GLU A 122 -2.29 -16.88 -18.21
C GLU A 122 -1.70 -15.72 -19.02
N ALA A 123 -2.01 -14.48 -18.62
CA ALA A 123 -1.47 -13.28 -19.26
C ALA A 123 -0.01 -13.06 -18.86
N ALA A 124 0.32 -13.25 -17.57
CA ALA A 124 1.67 -13.11 -17.04
C ALA A 124 2.64 -14.09 -17.69
N ASN A 125 2.22 -15.33 -17.96
CA ASN A 125 3.05 -16.36 -18.58
C ASN A 125 3.29 -16.13 -20.09
N ALA A 126 2.36 -15.46 -20.78
CA ALA A 126 2.50 -15.16 -22.21
C ALA A 126 3.39 -13.94 -22.50
N MET A 127 3.38 -12.95 -21.60
CA MET A 127 4.07 -11.67 -21.78
C MET A 127 5.60 -11.77 -21.96
N PRO A 128 6.35 -12.65 -21.27
CA PRO A 128 7.80 -12.80 -21.49
C PRO A 128 8.16 -13.19 -22.92
N LEU A 129 7.42 -14.14 -23.52
CA LEU A 129 7.67 -14.54 -24.91
C LEU A 129 7.38 -13.39 -25.88
N GLN A 130 6.29 -12.65 -25.65
CA GLN A 130 5.94 -11.48 -26.44
C GLN A 130 7.00 -10.37 -26.31
N ALA A 131 7.48 -10.12 -25.09
CA ALA A 131 8.53 -9.15 -24.80
C ALA A 131 9.82 -9.50 -25.56
N LYS A 132 10.22 -10.77 -25.55
CA LYS A 132 11.41 -11.26 -26.28
C LYS A 132 11.29 -11.06 -27.79
N LEU A 133 10.11 -11.30 -28.36
CA LEU A 133 9.86 -11.06 -29.79
C LEU A 133 9.89 -9.56 -30.12
N ALA A 134 9.23 -8.72 -29.32
CA ALA A 134 9.21 -7.27 -29.50
C ALA A 134 10.62 -6.66 -29.34
N ALA A 135 11.38 -7.11 -28.34
CA ALA A 135 12.75 -6.68 -28.09
C ALA A 135 13.66 -6.90 -29.30
N ARG A 136 13.55 -8.07 -29.94
CA ARG A 136 14.29 -8.40 -31.17
C ARG A 136 13.88 -7.53 -32.35
N GLN A 137 12.58 -7.29 -32.53
CA GLN A 137 12.07 -6.46 -33.63
C GLN A 137 12.47 -4.99 -33.49
N GLN A 138 12.52 -4.49 -32.25
CA GLN A 138 12.76 -3.07 -31.96
C GLN A 138 14.21 -2.77 -31.55
N ASN A 139 15.08 -3.79 -31.55
CA ASN A 139 16.47 -3.72 -31.10
C ASN A 139 16.63 -3.02 -29.73
N ARG A 140 15.80 -3.43 -28.76
CA ARG A 140 15.76 -2.86 -27.40
C ARG A 140 15.86 -3.94 -26.32
N PRO A 141 16.18 -3.58 -25.07
CA PRO A 141 16.21 -4.55 -23.97
C PRO A 141 14.86 -5.28 -23.76
N GLU A 142 14.93 -6.58 -23.44
CA GLU A 142 13.75 -7.41 -23.18
C GLU A 142 12.97 -6.90 -21.96
N LYS A 143 13.69 -6.47 -20.91
CA LYS A 143 13.12 -5.91 -19.69
C LYS A 143 12.23 -4.69 -19.98
N ASP A 144 12.69 -3.77 -20.82
CA ASP A 144 11.93 -2.57 -21.20
C ASP A 144 10.68 -2.97 -22.01
N SER A 145 10.82 -3.97 -22.87
CA SER A 145 9.68 -4.51 -23.63
C SER A 145 8.62 -5.14 -22.75
N LEU A 146 9.03 -5.85 -21.71
CA LEU A 146 8.13 -6.46 -20.74
C LEU A 146 7.40 -5.42 -19.91
N TYR A 147 8.09 -4.36 -19.45
CA TYR A 147 7.46 -3.25 -18.74
C TYR A 147 6.42 -2.53 -19.59
N ASP A 148 6.68 -2.33 -20.88
CA ASP A 148 5.69 -1.74 -21.77
C ASP A 148 4.44 -2.60 -21.91
N LEU A 149 4.59 -3.93 -22.02
CA LEU A 149 3.44 -4.85 -22.03
C LEU A 149 2.63 -4.77 -20.73
N TYR A 150 3.30 -4.70 -19.57
CA TYR A 150 2.63 -4.51 -18.29
C TYR A 150 1.89 -3.17 -18.22
N ARG A 151 2.54 -2.08 -18.65
CA ARG A 151 1.93 -0.74 -18.71
C ARG A 151 0.71 -0.74 -19.62
N GLU A 152 0.79 -1.35 -20.79
CA GLU A 152 -0.34 -1.49 -21.72
C GLU A 152 -1.50 -2.27 -21.10
N TYR A 153 -1.19 -3.38 -20.41
CA TYR A 153 -2.18 -4.17 -19.69
C TYR A 153 -2.92 -3.33 -18.62
N PHE A 154 -2.18 -2.61 -17.76
CA PHE A 154 -2.79 -1.79 -16.72
C PHE A 154 -3.51 -0.57 -17.28
N LYS A 155 -2.98 0.05 -18.33
CA LYS A 155 -3.63 1.16 -19.05
C LYS A 155 -4.97 0.72 -19.62
N GLY A 156 -5.01 -0.46 -20.26
CA GLY A 156 -6.23 -1.02 -20.84
C GLY A 156 -7.34 -1.29 -19.80
N ARG A 157 -6.95 -1.49 -18.54
CA ARG A 157 -7.87 -1.69 -17.41
C ARG A 157 -8.19 -0.42 -16.62
N GLY A 158 -7.56 0.72 -16.95
CA GLY A 158 -7.72 1.97 -16.22
C GLY A 158 -7.14 1.92 -14.81
N MET A 159 -6.07 1.14 -14.61
CA MET A 159 -5.43 0.96 -13.31
C MET A 159 -4.20 1.85 -13.09
N LEU A 160 -3.67 2.50 -14.12
CA LEU A 160 -2.55 3.44 -13.96
C LEU A 160 -3.02 4.74 -13.28
N THR A 161 -2.34 5.14 -12.20
CA THR A 161 -2.53 6.41 -11.50
C THR A 161 -1.57 7.48 -11.96
N LEU A 162 -0.32 7.11 -12.25
CA LEU A 162 0.70 8.00 -12.80
C LEU A 162 1.22 7.42 -14.11
N GLN A 163 1.18 8.22 -15.17
CA GLN A 163 1.74 7.89 -16.47
C GLN A 163 2.40 9.13 -17.09
N GLN A 164 3.58 9.51 -16.58
CA GLN A 164 4.41 10.55 -17.19
C GLN A 164 5.52 9.91 -18.03
N ARG A 165 5.78 10.47 -19.21
CA ARG A 165 6.81 9.95 -20.11
C ARG A 165 8.18 10.09 -19.45
N GLY A 166 8.91 8.98 -19.34
CA GLY A 166 10.24 8.95 -18.72
C GLY A 166 10.25 8.81 -17.19
N GLN A 167 9.08 8.68 -16.56
CA GLN A 167 8.96 8.38 -15.13
C GLN A 167 8.43 6.97 -14.91
N PRO A 168 8.74 6.35 -13.76
CA PRO A 168 8.04 5.18 -13.28
C PRO A 168 6.53 5.41 -13.27
N ALA A 169 5.77 4.44 -13.79
CA ALA A 169 4.34 4.45 -13.64
C ALA A 169 3.95 3.99 -12.23
N CYS A 170 2.78 4.42 -11.77
CA CYS A 170 2.11 3.88 -10.59
C CYS A 170 0.81 3.18 -10.99
N ARG A 171 0.45 2.08 -10.31
CA ARG A 171 -0.84 1.41 -10.46
C ARG A 171 -1.64 1.47 -9.16
N ARG A 172 -2.95 1.63 -9.30
CA ARG A 172 -3.93 1.41 -8.24
C ARG A 172 -3.90 -0.04 -7.78
N GLY A 173 -4.15 -0.23 -6.48
CA GLY A 173 -4.44 -1.54 -5.92
C GLY A 173 -5.75 -2.10 -6.46
N THR A 174 -5.79 -3.43 -6.54
CA THR A 174 -7.02 -4.19 -6.73
C THR A 174 -7.86 -4.19 -5.44
N ILE A 175 -9.14 -4.55 -5.53
CA ILE A 175 -10.01 -4.65 -4.34
C ILE A 175 -9.42 -5.58 -3.27
N ARG A 176 -8.83 -6.72 -3.69
CA ARG A 176 -8.21 -7.69 -2.77
C ARG A 176 -6.98 -7.13 -2.06
N GLU A 177 -6.14 -6.37 -2.76
CA GLU A 177 -4.99 -5.72 -2.14
C GLU A 177 -5.43 -4.64 -1.14
N VAL A 178 -6.49 -3.89 -1.47
CA VAL A 178 -7.05 -2.86 -0.59
C VAL A 178 -7.73 -3.49 0.64
N GLU A 179 -8.46 -4.58 0.48
CA GLU A 179 -9.02 -5.35 1.62
C GLU A 179 -7.91 -5.92 2.50
N ARG A 180 -6.81 -6.41 1.91
CA ARG A 180 -5.65 -6.87 2.69
C ARG A 180 -5.02 -5.72 3.48
N PHE A 181 -4.87 -4.54 2.88
CA PHE A 181 -4.36 -3.36 3.57
C PHE A 181 -5.27 -2.95 4.75
N ARG A 182 -6.59 -2.95 4.53
CA ARG A 182 -7.60 -2.73 5.58
C ARG A 182 -7.39 -3.68 6.75
N ASP A 183 -7.31 -4.98 6.47
CA ASP A 183 -7.22 -6.01 7.50
C ASP A 183 -5.89 -5.93 8.26
N ALA A 184 -4.79 -5.65 7.56
CA ALA A 184 -3.49 -5.41 8.17
C ALA A 184 -3.52 -4.19 9.11
N LEU A 185 -4.20 -3.11 8.72
CA LEU A 185 -4.35 -1.92 9.56
C LEU A 185 -5.21 -2.18 10.80
N LYS A 186 -6.31 -2.95 10.69
CA LYS A 186 -7.08 -3.37 11.86
C LYS A 186 -6.22 -4.19 12.83
N ALA A 187 -5.45 -5.14 12.30
CA ALA A 187 -4.56 -5.98 13.10
C ALA A 187 -3.46 -5.15 13.79
N LEU A 188 -2.87 -4.16 13.10
CA LEU A 188 -1.92 -3.23 13.69
C LEU A 188 -2.52 -2.48 14.88
N MET A 189 -3.73 -1.93 14.70
CA MET A 189 -4.44 -1.20 15.74
C MET A 189 -4.77 -2.08 16.95
N GLU A 190 -5.15 -3.32 16.71
CA GLU A 190 -5.39 -4.31 17.76
C GLU A 190 -4.12 -4.60 18.55
N ARG A 191 -3.00 -4.91 17.88
CA ARG A 191 -1.71 -5.17 18.55
C ARG A 191 -1.20 -3.96 19.34
N ALA A 192 -1.34 -2.75 18.79
CA ALA A 192 -0.98 -1.51 19.47
C ALA A 192 -1.84 -1.24 20.72
N SER A 193 -3.10 -1.69 20.73
CA SER A 193 -3.99 -1.57 21.89
C SER A 193 -3.64 -2.52 23.03
N GLN A 194 -3.06 -3.68 22.72
CA GLN A 194 -2.71 -4.72 23.67
C GLN A 194 -1.26 -4.60 24.17
N THR A 195 -0.41 -3.87 23.46
CA THR A 195 1.00 -3.70 23.81
C THR A 195 1.19 -2.49 24.73
N SER A 196 1.95 -2.68 25.81
CA SER A 196 2.39 -1.57 26.68
C SER A 196 3.47 -0.75 25.98
N LEU A 197 3.24 0.55 25.82
CA LEU A 197 4.20 1.43 25.16
C LEU A 197 5.39 1.74 26.07
N PRO A 198 6.57 2.05 25.52
CA PRO A 198 7.74 2.47 26.31
C PRO A 198 7.43 3.59 27.31
N SER A 199 6.62 4.59 26.92
CA SER A 199 6.18 5.70 27.77
C SER A 199 5.30 5.26 28.94
N GLU A 200 4.49 4.22 28.75
CA GLU A 200 3.59 3.65 29.76
C GLU A 200 4.35 2.81 30.78
N VAL A 201 5.38 2.09 30.32
CA VAL A 201 6.27 1.31 31.19
C VAL A 201 7.10 2.23 32.06
N ARG A 202 7.67 3.32 31.50
CA ARG A 202 8.45 4.31 32.27
C ARG A 202 7.64 4.96 33.39
N ARG A 203 6.36 5.26 33.17
CA ARG A 203 5.47 5.84 34.20
C ARG A 203 5.15 4.89 35.36
N LYS A 204 5.36 3.58 35.17
CA LYS A 204 5.10 2.55 36.19
C LYS A 204 6.34 2.22 37.04
N MET A 205 7.51 2.74 36.68
CA MET A 205 8.73 2.56 37.47
C MET A 205 8.83 3.72 38.49
N PRO A 206 8.96 3.42 39.80
CA PRO A 206 9.04 4.43 40.86
C PRO A 206 10.33 5.26 40.82
#